data_AF-A0A7W0KQL4-F1
#
_entry.id   AF-A0A7W0KQL4-F1
#
_cell.length_a   1.000
_cell.length_b   1.000
_cell.length_c   1.000
_cell.angle_alpha   90.00
_cell.angle_beta   90.00
_cell.angle_gamma   90.00
#
_symmetry.space_group_name_H-M   'P 1'
#
loop_
_entity.id
_entity.type
_entity.pdbx_description
1 polymer ?
#
loop_
_entity_poly.entity_id
_entity_poly.type
_entity_poly.pdbx_seq_one_letter_code
_entity_poly.pdbx_strand_id
1 'polypeptide(L)'
;MVTGTIADFGGGASSEAVLLGWLIALVVGLGVFGKVEGRYEVTLDLRTRPRARPFAIVIVGTLAIACVVGYATGATYATRYASVFFPFVVLLAALGLDRLRSRPVAVGALAVLLLLGGIGGVRNVVDDRTDARRSVEAIEQEGEPGDLVVYCPDQLGPSTSRLLDAGFDQVTYPRFEQPQRVDWVDYKERLADASPERFGAEVLRRAEGRKVFLVYSTTYSTHKETCPEVFNAIGAERLPEQLTQLGGGGEPATVVMFTPKS
;
A
#
# COMPACT_ATOMS: atom_id res chain seq x y z
N MET A 1 4.51 -10.93 -9.83
CA MET A 1 5.38 -11.02 -8.64
C MET A 1 6.77 -10.41 -8.88
N VAL A 2 7.55 -10.90 -9.85
CA VAL A 2 8.92 -10.40 -10.10
C VAL A 2 8.93 -8.93 -10.53
N THR A 3 8.14 -8.55 -11.54
CA THR A 3 8.06 -7.17 -12.04
C THR A 3 7.63 -6.18 -10.95
N GLY A 4 6.60 -6.52 -10.18
CA GLY A 4 6.15 -5.72 -9.03
C GLY A 4 7.23 -5.58 -7.96
N THR A 5 7.94 -6.67 -7.62
CA THR A 5 9.04 -6.63 -6.63
C THR A 5 10.19 -5.74 -7.11
N ILE A 6 10.54 -5.81 -8.40
CA ILE A 6 11.56 -4.95 -9.00
C ILE A 6 11.14 -3.48 -8.94
N ALA A 7 9.90 -3.16 -9.29
CA ALA A 7 9.37 -1.79 -9.20
C ALA A 7 9.38 -1.28 -7.75
N ASP A 8 9.01 -2.12 -6.77
CA ASP A 8 9.01 -1.76 -5.36
C ASP A 8 10.42 -1.55 -4.79
N PHE A 9 11.44 -2.22 -5.32
CA PHE A 9 12.84 -1.89 -4.99
C PHE A 9 13.27 -0.51 -5.44
N GLY A 10 12.64 0.02 -6.49
CA GLY A 10 12.82 1.41 -6.91
C GLY A 10 11.87 2.39 -6.22
N GLY A 11 10.95 1.93 -5.38
CA GLY A 11 10.04 2.79 -4.61
C GLY A 11 8.58 2.80 -5.05
N GLY A 12 8.16 1.90 -5.94
CA GLY A 12 6.74 1.70 -6.29
C GLY A 12 6.43 1.79 -7.78
N ALA A 13 5.19 2.18 -8.12
CA ALA A 13 4.66 2.10 -9.48
C ALA A 13 4.94 3.31 -10.39
N SER A 14 5.59 4.38 -9.87
CA SER A 14 5.95 5.53 -10.72
C SER A 14 7.02 5.15 -11.76
N SER A 15 7.04 5.84 -12.90
CA SER A 15 7.97 5.55 -13.99
C SER A 15 9.44 5.58 -13.55
N GLU A 16 9.81 6.54 -12.71
CA GLU A 16 11.15 6.70 -12.15
C GLU A 16 11.50 5.56 -11.19
N ALA A 17 10.56 5.11 -10.37
CA ALA A 17 10.73 3.96 -9.49
C ALA A 17 10.89 2.66 -10.30
N VAL A 18 10.05 2.45 -11.31
CA VAL A 18 10.16 1.28 -12.20
C VAL A 18 11.52 1.27 -12.89
N LEU A 19 11.96 2.41 -13.44
CA LEU A 19 13.28 2.55 -14.06
C LEU A 19 14.41 2.26 -13.06
N LEU A 20 14.36 2.84 -11.87
CA LEU A 20 15.35 2.59 -10.81
C LEU A 20 15.43 1.11 -10.45
N GLY A 21 14.28 0.45 -10.28
CA GLY A 21 14.20 -0.97 -9.99
C GLY A 21 14.91 -1.83 -11.04
N TRP A 22 14.67 -1.56 -12.32
CA TRP A 22 15.34 -2.27 -13.42
C TRP A 22 16.84 -1.96 -13.51
N LEU A 23 17.25 -0.72 -13.24
CA LEU A 23 18.67 -0.36 -13.17
C LEU A 23 19.37 -1.07 -12.02
N ILE A 24 18.74 -1.17 -10.85
CA ILE A 24 19.24 -1.97 -9.72
C ILE A 24 19.36 -3.44 -10.15
N ALA A 25 18.35 -4.01 -10.80
CA ALA A 25 18.39 -5.40 -11.27
C ALA A 25 19.54 -5.65 -12.28
N LEU A 26 19.78 -4.70 -13.19
CA LEU A 26 20.89 -4.76 -14.15
C LEU A 26 22.24 -4.74 -13.44
N VAL A 27 22.43 -3.82 -12.49
CA VAL A 27 23.67 -3.72 -11.73
C VAL A 27 23.87 -4.95 -10.83
N VAL A 28 22.81 -5.50 -10.23
CA VAL A 28 22.85 -6.78 -9.52
C VAL A 28 23.30 -7.92 -10.45
N GLY A 29 22.77 -7.96 -11.68
CA GLY A 29 23.23 -8.90 -12.72
C GLY A 29 24.73 -8.79 -12.99
N LEU A 30 25.25 -7.56 -13.13
CA LEU A 30 26.70 -7.32 -13.22
C LEU A 30 27.45 -7.79 -11.96
N GLY A 31 26.86 -7.62 -10.77
CA GLY A 31 27.43 -8.10 -9.50
C GLY A 31 27.58 -9.61 -9.45
N VAL A 32 26.58 -10.34 -9.95
CA VAL A 32 26.52 -11.81 -9.94
C VAL A 32 27.36 -12.43 -11.05
N PHE A 33 27.26 -11.90 -12.28
CA PHE A 33 27.81 -12.52 -13.50
C PHE A 33 28.98 -11.74 -14.10
N GLY A 34 29.15 -10.45 -13.81
CA GLY A 34 30.09 -9.58 -14.53
C GLY A 34 31.56 -9.87 -14.22
N LYS A 35 32.33 -10.19 -15.26
CA LYS A 35 33.79 -10.32 -15.24
C LYS A 35 34.40 -9.18 -16.05
N VAL A 36 35.34 -8.47 -15.44
CA VAL A 36 35.97 -7.29 -16.07
C VAL A 36 37.10 -7.74 -16.99
N GLU A 37 36.98 -7.47 -18.29
CA GLU A 37 38.02 -7.79 -19.29
C GLU A 37 38.77 -6.55 -19.75
N GLY A 38 38.08 -5.41 -19.85
CA GLY A 38 38.66 -4.13 -20.28
C GLY A 38 38.25 -2.93 -19.43
N ARG A 39 38.58 -1.72 -19.90
CA ARG A 39 38.13 -0.46 -19.25
C ARG A 39 36.63 -0.22 -19.43
N TYR A 40 36.08 -0.65 -20.56
CA TYR A 40 34.67 -0.51 -20.94
C TYR A 40 34.02 -1.85 -21.31
N GLU A 41 34.70 -2.97 -21.01
CA GLU A 41 34.27 -4.30 -21.41
C GLU A 41 34.06 -5.19 -20.17
N VAL A 42 32.85 -5.72 -20.07
CA VAL A 42 32.42 -6.66 -19.02
C VAL A 42 31.79 -7.86 -19.72
N THR A 43 32.38 -9.03 -19.52
CA THR A 43 31.81 -10.30 -19.99
C THR A 43 30.93 -10.92 -18.90
N LEU A 44 29.89 -11.64 -19.29
CA LEU A 44 28.99 -12.32 -18.35
C LEU A 44 29.42 -13.77 -18.19
N ASP A 45 29.93 -14.13 -17.01
CA ASP A 45 30.27 -15.50 -16.65
C ASP A 45 29.08 -16.17 -15.94
N LEU A 46 28.43 -17.11 -16.64
CA LEU A 46 27.30 -17.88 -16.13
C LEU A 46 27.64 -18.75 -14.91
N ARG A 47 28.92 -19.02 -14.64
CA ARG A 47 29.34 -19.74 -13.43
C ARG A 47 29.16 -18.91 -12.16
N THR A 48 28.78 -17.64 -12.28
CA THR A 48 28.62 -16.66 -11.21
C THR A 48 29.90 -16.44 -10.40
N ARG A 49 29.95 -15.35 -9.65
CA ARG A 49 31.14 -14.97 -8.88
C ARG A 49 31.08 -15.52 -7.45
N PRO A 50 32.14 -16.15 -6.93
CA PRO A 50 32.15 -16.72 -5.58
C PRO A 50 31.73 -15.73 -4.48
N ARG A 51 32.12 -14.46 -4.59
CA ARG A 51 31.74 -13.40 -3.63
C ARG A 51 30.26 -13.01 -3.69
N ALA A 52 29.60 -13.19 -4.84
CA ALA A 52 28.18 -12.87 -5.02
C ALA A 52 27.25 -14.02 -4.62
N ARG A 53 27.75 -15.27 -4.66
CA ARG A 53 26.95 -16.47 -4.41
C ARG A 53 26.20 -16.46 -3.07
N PRO A 54 26.81 -16.13 -1.91
CA PRO A 54 26.09 -16.17 -0.64
C PRO A 54 24.85 -15.25 -0.66
N PHE A 55 25.00 -14.02 -1.16
CA PHE A 55 23.90 -13.06 -1.27
C PHE A 55 22.82 -13.53 -2.24
N ALA A 56 23.22 -14.03 -3.41
CA ALA A 56 22.29 -14.56 -4.40
C ALA A 56 21.52 -15.77 -3.86
N ILE A 57 22.18 -16.67 -3.13
CA ILE A 57 21.56 -17.83 -2.49
C ILE A 57 20.54 -17.39 -1.44
N VAL A 58 20.85 -16.38 -0.62
CA VAL A 58 19.89 -15.86 0.38
C VAL A 58 18.66 -15.28 -0.29
N ILE A 59 18.83 -14.46 -1.34
CA ILE A 59 17.71 -13.83 -2.06
C ILE A 59 16.85 -14.91 -2.73
N VAL A 60 17.46 -15.78 -3.55
CA VAL A 60 16.74 -16.81 -4.29
C VAL A 60 16.13 -17.85 -3.35
N GLY A 61 16.85 -18.25 -2.31
CA GLY A 61 16.38 -19.20 -1.29
C GLY A 61 15.19 -18.64 -0.51
N THR A 62 15.24 -17.38 -0.08
CA THR A 62 14.12 -16.75 0.63
C THR A 62 12.89 -16.65 -0.27
N LEU A 63 13.06 -16.24 -1.53
CA LEU A 63 11.97 -16.22 -2.51
C LEU A 63 11.41 -17.62 -2.79
N ALA A 64 12.26 -18.63 -2.95
CA ALA A 64 11.84 -20.00 -3.16
C ALA A 64 11.02 -20.53 -1.97
N ILE A 65 11.48 -20.30 -0.74
CA ILE A 65 10.75 -20.65 0.48
C ILE A 65 9.41 -19.93 0.51
N ALA A 66 9.37 -18.62 0.27
CA ALA A 66 8.15 -17.84 0.25
C ALA A 66 7.15 -18.35 -0.81
N CYS A 67 7.62 -18.70 -2.00
CA CYS A 67 6.79 -19.29 -3.06
C CYS A 67 6.24 -20.66 -2.66
N VAL A 68 7.08 -21.54 -2.11
CA VAL A 68 6.66 -22.90 -1.70
C VAL A 68 5.65 -22.83 -0.56
N VAL A 69 5.93 -22.04 0.47
CA VAL A 69 5.03 -21.87 1.62
C VAL A 69 3.74 -21.16 1.20
N GLY A 70 3.82 -20.11 0.38
CA GLY A 70 2.66 -19.41 -0.15
C GLY A 70 1.74 -20.32 -0.96
N TYR A 71 2.32 -21.16 -1.84
CA TYR A 71 1.54 -22.14 -2.60
C TYR A 71 0.91 -23.21 -1.69
N ALA A 72 1.66 -23.75 -0.74
CA ALA A 72 1.19 -24.81 0.15
C ALA A 72 0.08 -24.35 1.12
N THR A 73 0.10 -23.09 1.52
CA THR A 73 -0.85 -22.52 2.51
C THR A 73 -1.97 -21.69 1.89
N GLY A 74 -1.88 -21.40 0.58
CA GLY A 74 -2.76 -20.43 -0.08
C GLY A 74 -2.50 -18.98 0.37
N ALA A 75 -1.41 -18.71 1.09
CA ALA A 75 -1.04 -17.38 1.51
C ALA A 75 -0.49 -16.54 0.35
N THR A 76 -0.86 -15.26 0.31
CA THR A 76 -0.39 -14.31 -0.70
C THR A 76 0.94 -13.67 -0.29
N TYR A 77 1.87 -13.60 -1.25
CA TYR A 77 3.10 -12.84 -1.09
C TYR A 77 2.83 -11.35 -1.32
N ALA A 78 3.18 -10.52 -0.35
CA ALA A 78 3.24 -9.07 -0.51
C ALA A 78 4.70 -8.64 -0.72
N THR A 79 4.92 -7.77 -1.70
CA THR A 79 6.27 -7.28 -2.07
C THR A 79 7.02 -6.61 -0.93
N ARG A 80 6.32 -6.01 0.05
CA ARG A 80 6.91 -5.48 1.29
C ARG A 80 7.75 -6.50 2.07
N TYR A 81 7.47 -7.80 1.92
CA TYR A 81 8.27 -8.86 2.56
C TYR A 81 9.67 -9.00 1.95
N ALA A 82 9.90 -8.42 0.77
CA ALA A 82 11.23 -8.33 0.17
C ALA A 82 12.21 -7.50 1.00
N SER A 83 11.72 -6.65 1.90
CA SER A 83 12.54 -5.88 2.84
C SER A 83 13.54 -6.74 3.63
N VAL A 84 13.19 -8.00 3.91
CA VAL A 84 14.05 -8.97 4.63
C VAL A 84 15.34 -9.27 3.87
N PHE A 85 15.28 -9.35 2.53
CA PHE A 85 16.44 -9.66 1.70
C PHE A 85 16.95 -8.49 0.85
N PHE A 86 16.29 -7.33 0.91
CA PHE A 86 16.70 -6.12 0.20
C PHE A 86 18.14 -5.67 0.51
N PRO A 87 18.66 -5.74 1.75
CA PRO A 87 20.07 -5.40 2.00
C PRO A 87 21.06 -6.22 1.16
N PHE A 88 20.75 -7.48 0.86
CA PHE A 88 21.58 -8.32 0.00
C PHE A 88 21.51 -7.92 -1.47
N VAL A 89 20.36 -7.38 -1.92
CA VAL A 89 20.20 -6.78 -3.25
C VAL A 89 21.12 -5.57 -3.38
N VAL A 90 21.15 -4.70 -2.36
CA VAL A 90 22.05 -3.52 -2.33
C VAL A 90 23.52 -3.94 -2.35
N LEU A 91 23.92 -4.98 -1.60
CA LEU A 91 25.29 -5.50 -1.64
C LEU A 91 25.67 -6.06 -3.01
N LEU A 92 24.76 -6.79 -3.67
CA LEU A 92 24.99 -7.25 -5.04
C LEU A 92 25.07 -6.10 -6.05
N ALA A 93 24.26 -5.05 -5.87
CA ALA A 93 24.35 -3.85 -6.69
C ALA A 93 25.71 -3.13 -6.49
N ALA A 94 26.18 -3.00 -5.25
CA ALA A 94 27.51 -2.45 -4.97
C ALA A 94 28.63 -3.28 -5.62
N LEU A 95 28.53 -4.62 -5.55
CA LEU A 95 29.45 -5.54 -6.25
C LEU A 95 29.37 -5.39 -7.78
N GLY A 96 28.23 -5.01 -8.33
CA GLY A 96 28.04 -4.70 -9.75
C GLY A 96 28.71 -3.40 -10.16
N LEU A 97 28.52 -2.33 -9.39
CA LEU A 97 29.18 -1.03 -9.63
C LEU A 97 30.71 -1.16 -9.57
N ASP A 98 31.24 -1.99 -8.66
CA ASP A 98 32.68 -2.29 -8.56
C ASP A 98 33.25 -3.00 -9.82
N ARG A 99 32.40 -3.46 -10.75
CA ARG A 99 32.85 -4.00 -12.05
C ARG A 99 33.11 -2.91 -13.09
N LEU A 100 32.56 -1.71 -12.88
CA LEU A 100 32.76 -0.58 -13.78
C LEU A 100 34.15 0.01 -13.53
N ARG A 101 35.13 -0.48 -14.29
CA ARG A 101 36.55 -0.13 -14.11
C ARG A 101 36.85 1.35 -14.34
N SER A 102 36.04 2.01 -15.18
CA SER A 102 36.11 3.44 -15.43
C SER A 102 35.42 4.21 -14.30
N ARG A 103 36.20 4.95 -13.49
CA ARG A 103 35.67 5.78 -12.39
C ARG A 103 34.55 6.73 -12.84
N PRO A 104 34.67 7.47 -13.96
CA PRO A 104 33.57 8.30 -14.45
C PRO A 104 32.28 7.51 -14.72
N VAL A 105 32.38 6.30 -15.26
CA VAL A 105 31.21 5.45 -15.56
C VAL A 105 30.58 4.93 -14.27
N ALA A 106 31.40 4.46 -13.32
CA ALA A 106 30.91 4.00 -12.02
C ALA A 106 30.22 5.13 -11.23
N VAL A 107 30.83 6.31 -11.19
CA VAL A 107 30.28 7.51 -10.53
C VAL A 107 29.01 7.98 -11.24
N GLY A 108 28.99 8.00 -12.57
CA GLY A 108 27.80 8.35 -13.35
C GLY A 108 26.64 7.41 -13.08
N ALA A 109 26.89 6.09 -13.10
CA ALA A 109 25.87 5.10 -12.77
C ALA A 109 25.34 5.26 -11.34
N LEU A 110 26.23 5.44 -10.36
CA LEU A 110 25.83 5.70 -8.97
C LEU A 110 25.02 6.99 -8.83
N ALA A 111 25.43 8.07 -9.50
CA ALA A 111 24.71 9.34 -9.48
C ALA A 111 23.29 9.20 -10.04
N VAL A 112 23.10 8.47 -11.14
CA VAL A 112 21.77 8.20 -11.69
C VAL A 112 20.90 7.40 -10.70
N LEU A 113 21.44 6.35 -10.09
CA LEU A 113 20.71 5.56 -9.08
C LEU A 113 20.29 6.42 -7.88
N LEU A 114 21.20 7.26 -7.37
CA LEU A 114 20.94 8.15 -6.25
C LEU A 114 19.94 9.26 -6.60
N LEU A 115 20.00 9.82 -7.82
CA LEU A 115 19.05 10.83 -8.27
C LEU A 115 17.64 10.26 -8.38
N LEU A 116 17.48 9.11 -9.05
CA LEU A 116 16.17 8.44 -9.14
C LEU A 116 15.67 8.02 -7.76
N GLY A 117 16.55 7.48 -6.91
CA GLY A 117 16.21 7.13 -5.53
C GLY A 117 15.80 8.33 -4.69
N GLY A 118 16.46 9.47 -4.89
CA GLY A 118 16.12 10.74 -4.26
C GLY A 118 14.76 11.27 -4.71
N ILE A 119 14.47 11.25 -6.01
CA ILE A 119 13.14 11.62 -6.56
C ILE A 119 12.06 10.72 -5.96
N GLY A 120 12.28 9.40 -5.96
CA GLY A 120 11.36 8.43 -5.36
C GLY A 120 11.18 8.68 -3.85
N GLY A 121 12.25 8.97 -3.13
CA GLY A 121 12.22 9.31 -1.71
C GLY A 121 11.42 10.58 -1.41
N VAL A 122 11.59 11.64 -2.21
CA VAL A 122 10.82 12.88 -2.08
C VAL A 122 9.33 12.60 -2.30
N ARG A 123 8.97 11.94 -3.41
CA ARG A 123 7.58 11.57 -3.72
C ARG A 123 6.94 10.74 -2.62
N ASN A 124 7.68 9.78 -2.07
CA ASN A 124 7.21 8.95 -0.96
C ASN A 124 6.83 9.76 0.29
N VAL A 125 7.46 10.92 0.51
CA VAL A 125 7.17 11.82 1.63
C VAL A 125 6.06 12.82 1.31
N VAL A 126 5.97 13.31 0.07
CA VAL A 126 5.02 14.37 -0.30
C VAL A 126 3.68 13.86 -0.83
N ASP A 127 3.65 12.67 -1.42
CA ASP A 127 2.43 12.10 -1.98
C ASP A 127 1.61 11.45 -0.87
N ASP A 128 0.34 11.86 -0.75
CA ASP A 128 -0.58 11.28 0.23
C ASP A 128 -0.86 9.81 -0.12
N ARG A 129 -0.51 8.91 0.79
CA ARG A 129 -0.76 7.47 0.62
C ARG A 129 -2.23 7.09 0.82
N THR A 130 -3.02 7.98 1.40
CA THR A 130 -4.39 7.74 1.84
C THR A 130 -5.27 8.93 1.50
N ASP A 131 -6.55 8.70 1.22
CA ASP A 131 -7.53 9.79 1.03
C ASP A 131 -8.05 10.40 2.35
N ALA A 132 -7.39 10.10 3.47
CA ALA A 132 -7.79 10.54 4.82
C ALA A 132 -7.95 12.06 4.93
N ARG A 133 -6.96 12.85 4.48
CA ARG A 133 -7.03 14.32 4.57
C ARG A 133 -8.23 14.88 3.80
N ARG A 134 -8.42 14.42 2.55
CA ARG A 134 -9.57 14.81 1.72
C ARG A 134 -10.90 14.39 2.36
N SER A 135 -10.93 13.23 3.00
CA SER A 135 -12.12 12.74 3.71
C SER A 135 -12.44 13.62 4.91
N VAL A 136 -11.43 13.99 5.70
CA VAL A 136 -11.59 14.91 6.84
C VAL A 136 -12.05 16.28 6.40
N GLU A 137 -11.42 16.88 5.39
CA GLU A 137 -11.80 18.19 4.86
C GLU A 137 -13.27 18.22 4.41
N ALA A 138 -13.76 17.15 3.78
CA ALA A 138 -15.17 17.05 3.37
C ALA A 138 -16.13 16.85 4.55
N ILE A 139 -15.74 16.06 5.55
CA ILE A 139 -16.57 15.84 6.75
C ILE A 139 -16.66 17.12 7.58
N GLU A 140 -15.56 17.84 7.78
CA GLU A 140 -15.53 19.07 8.60
C GLU A 140 -16.25 20.25 7.94
N GLN A 141 -16.34 20.28 6.60
CA GLN A 141 -17.09 21.30 5.87
C GLN A 141 -18.60 21.18 6.07
N GLU A 142 -19.11 19.95 6.17
CA GLU A 142 -20.55 19.67 6.20
C GLU A 142 -21.05 19.18 7.57
N GLY A 143 -20.15 18.74 8.45
CA GLY A 143 -20.48 18.07 9.69
C GLY A 143 -20.55 18.99 10.90
N GLU A 144 -21.32 18.57 11.89
CA GLU A 144 -21.45 19.21 13.20
C GLU A 144 -20.93 18.29 14.31
N PRO A 145 -20.48 18.84 15.46
CA PRO A 145 -20.11 18.04 16.61
C PRO A 145 -21.26 17.10 17.01
N GLY A 146 -20.93 15.83 17.18
CA GLY A 146 -21.85 14.76 17.44
C GLY A 146 -22.23 13.96 16.21
N ASP A 147 -22.06 14.45 14.97
CA ASP A 147 -22.38 13.65 13.78
C ASP A 147 -21.60 12.32 13.74
N LEU A 148 -22.22 11.30 13.11
CA LEU A 148 -21.68 9.94 13.10
C LEU A 148 -20.83 9.70 11.84
N VAL A 149 -19.59 9.28 12.03
CA VAL A 149 -18.66 8.91 10.96
C VAL A 149 -18.41 7.41 11.01
N VAL A 150 -18.64 6.75 9.87
CA VAL A 150 -18.58 5.30 9.71
C VAL A 150 -17.52 4.94 8.67
N TYR A 151 -16.61 4.03 9.04
CA TYR A 151 -15.55 3.56 8.14
C TYR A 151 -15.86 2.16 7.58
N CYS A 152 -15.87 2.03 6.25
CA CYS A 152 -16.00 0.74 5.55
C CYS A 152 -15.04 0.63 4.35
N PRO A 153 -13.98 -0.20 4.42
CA PRO A 153 -13.61 -1.05 5.53
C PRO A 153 -13.11 -0.27 6.75
N ASP A 154 -13.02 -0.94 7.89
CA ASP A 154 -12.37 -0.44 9.11
C ASP A 154 -10.92 0.02 8.88
N GLN A 155 -10.26 -0.47 7.85
CA GLN A 155 -8.91 -0.07 7.42
C GLN A 155 -8.80 1.42 7.05
N LEU A 156 -9.91 2.07 6.67
CA LEU A 156 -9.94 3.51 6.40
C LEU A 156 -9.99 4.37 7.69
N GLY A 157 -10.29 3.74 8.83
CA GLY A 157 -10.43 4.38 10.13
C GLY A 157 -9.13 5.01 10.63
N PRO A 158 -8.01 4.26 10.78
CA PRO A 158 -6.85 4.75 11.53
C PRO A 158 -6.22 6.03 10.97
N SER A 159 -6.16 6.19 9.65
CA SER A 159 -5.62 7.40 9.00
C SER A 159 -6.58 8.57 9.13
N THR A 160 -7.87 8.35 8.86
CA THR A 160 -8.90 9.41 8.92
C THR A 160 -9.15 9.88 10.35
N SER A 161 -9.30 8.97 11.31
CA SER A 161 -9.61 9.30 12.71
C SER A 161 -8.49 10.03 13.44
N ARG A 162 -7.25 9.93 12.96
CA ARG A 162 -6.11 10.68 13.51
C ARG A 162 -6.11 12.15 13.11
N LEU A 163 -6.77 12.46 12.00
CA LEU A 163 -6.83 13.82 11.44
C LEU A 163 -8.14 14.50 11.77
N LEU A 164 -9.23 13.75 11.93
CA LEU A 164 -10.55 14.27 12.21
C LEU A 164 -10.68 14.80 13.64
N ASP A 165 -11.33 15.95 13.80
CA ASP A 165 -11.59 16.56 15.10
C ASP A 165 -12.33 15.63 16.09
N ALA A 166 -12.05 15.80 17.39
CA ALA A 166 -12.61 14.98 18.47
C ALA A 166 -14.12 15.15 18.70
N GLY A 167 -14.78 16.05 17.95
CA GLY A 167 -16.20 16.33 18.05
C GLY A 167 -17.11 15.28 17.40
N PHE A 168 -16.58 14.41 16.55
CA PHE A 168 -17.38 13.41 15.83
C PHE A 168 -17.48 12.07 16.57
N ASP A 169 -18.64 11.43 16.48
CA ASP A 169 -18.83 10.04 16.91
C ASP A 169 -18.32 9.12 15.81
N GLN A 170 -17.33 8.26 16.09
CA GLN A 170 -16.60 7.52 15.07
C GLN A 170 -16.66 6.02 15.32
N VAL A 171 -17.07 5.25 14.30
CA VAL A 171 -17.26 3.80 14.39
C VAL A 171 -16.79 3.09 13.12
N THR A 172 -16.39 1.82 13.25
CA THR A 172 -15.97 0.99 12.12
C THR A 172 -16.94 -0.16 11.82
N TYR A 173 -17.04 -0.53 10.54
CA TYR A 173 -17.66 -1.79 10.13
C TYR A 173 -16.76 -2.98 10.49
N PRO A 174 -17.30 -4.13 10.95
CA PRO A 174 -18.71 -4.44 11.17
C PRO A 174 -19.20 -4.32 12.63
N ARG A 175 -18.32 -4.05 13.59
CA ARG A 175 -18.61 -4.21 15.03
C ARG A 175 -18.83 -2.91 15.80
N PHE A 176 -18.83 -1.76 15.13
CA PHE A 176 -18.85 -0.44 15.77
C PHE A 176 -17.68 -0.23 16.74
N GLU A 177 -16.51 -0.73 16.35
CA GLU A 177 -15.28 -0.57 17.11
C GLU A 177 -14.68 0.82 16.88
N GLN A 178 -13.73 1.19 17.73
CA GLN A 178 -13.04 2.47 17.58
C GLN A 178 -12.07 2.44 16.39
N PRO A 179 -11.90 3.55 15.66
CA PRO A 179 -11.21 3.55 14.37
C PRO A 179 -9.68 3.53 14.45
N GLN A 180 -9.07 3.65 15.64
CA GLN A 180 -7.62 3.89 15.74
C GLN A 180 -6.78 2.65 15.40
N ARG A 181 -7.37 1.44 15.44
CA ARG A 181 -6.68 0.19 15.15
C ARG A 181 -7.62 -0.82 14.49
N VAL A 182 -7.07 -1.58 13.55
CA VAL A 182 -7.72 -2.75 12.98
C VAL A 182 -7.25 -3.99 13.73
N ASP A 183 -8.18 -4.74 14.31
CA ASP A 183 -7.89 -6.06 14.86
C ASP A 183 -7.91 -7.09 13.73
N TRP A 184 -6.79 -7.81 13.54
CA TRP A 184 -6.66 -8.82 12.49
C TRP A 184 -6.82 -10.26 12.97
N VAL A 185 -6.99 -10.50 14.29
CA VAL A 185 -6.90 -11.84 14.90
C VAL A 185 -8.00 -12.78 14.38
N ASP A 186 -9.25 -12.33 14.38
CA ASP A 186 -10.44 -13.06 13.90
C ASP A 186 -11.06 -12.39 12.66
N TYR A 187 -10.27 -11.66 11.87
CA TYR A 187 -10.79 -10.77 10.81
C TYR A 187 -11.65 -11.50 9.78
N LYS A 188 -11.23 -12.70 9.39
CA LYS A 188 -11.94 -13.49 8.37
C LYS A 188 -13.30 -13.95 8.89
N GLU A 189 -13.32 -14.53 10.08
CA GLU A 189 -14.53 -15.01 10.75
C GLU A 189 -15.48 -13.85 11.01
N ARG A 190 -14.95 -12.73 11.50
CA ARG A 190 -15.70 -11.49 11.74
C ARG A 190 -16.41 -10.98 10.50
N LEU A 191 -15.74 -10.97 9.34
CA LEU A 191 -16.35 -10.54 8.09
C LEU A 191 -17.38 -11.54 7.57
N ALA A 192 -17.14 -12.85 7.75
CA ALA A 192 -18.07 -13.89 7.33
C ALA A 192 -19.40 -13.87 8.11
N ASP A 193 -19.35 -13.48 9.39
CA ASP A 193 -20.53 -13.42 10.27
C ASP A 193 -21.27 -12.07 10.21
N ALA A 194 -20.72 -11.07 9.52
CA ALA A 194 -21.29 -9.72 9.46
C ALA A 194 -22.46 -9.64 8.46
N SER A 195 -23.48 -8.83 8.80
CA SER A 195 -24.57 -8.47 7.89
C SER A 195 -24.54 -6.97 7.61
N PRO A 196 -24.26 -6.55 6.36
CA PRO A 196 -24.32 -5.15 5.95
C PRO A 196 -25.66 -4.48 6.22
N GLU A 197 -26.77 -5.22 6.07
CA GLU A 197 -28.12 -4.71 6.29
C GLU A 197 -28.36 -4.43 7.77
N ARG A 198 -28.02 -5.38 8.66
CA ARG A 198 -28.14 -5.19 10.11
C ARG A 198 -27.24 -4.05 10.59
N PHE A 199 -26.04 -3.96 10.04
CA PHE A 199 -25.12 -2.87 10.34
C PHE A 199 -25.68 -1.50 9.91
N GLY A 200 -26.19 -1.38 8.68
CA GLY A 200 -26.80 -0.14 8.19
C GLY A 200 -28.00 0.30 9.02
N ALA A 201 -28.88 -0.61 9.40
CA ALA A 201 -30.01 -0.32 10.30
C ALA A 201 -29.55 0.20 11.67
N GLU A 202 -28.50 -0.42 12.23
CA GLU A 202 -27.91 -0.02 13.50
C GLU A 202 -27.19 1.35 13.41
N VAL A 203 -26.53 1.65 12.28
CA VAL A 203 -25.97 2.98 11.99
C VAL A 203 -27.06 4.05 12.06
N LEU A 204 -28.19 3.82 11.37
CA LEU A 204 -29.32 4.74 11.36
C LEU A 204 -29.93 4.92 12.76
N ARG A 205 -30.03 3.83 13.53
CA ARG A 205 -30.53 3.86 14.92
C ARG A 205 -29.62 4.68 15.82
N ARG A 206 -28.30 4.50 15.70
CA ARG A 206 -27.32 5.29 16.48
C ARG A 206 -27.34 6.75 16.08
N ALA A 207 -27.36 7.05 14.78
CA ALA A 207 -27.33 8.41 14.29
C ALA A 207 -28.56 9.22 14.75
N GLU A 208 -29.71 8.59 14.95
CA GLU A 208 -30.96 9.27 15.32
C GLU A 208 -31.26 10.42 14.35
N GLY A 209 -31.30 11.67 14.81
CA GLY A 209 -31.49 12.86 13.98
C GLY A 209 -30.19 13.51 13.47
N ARG A 210 -29.03 12.88 13.65
CA ARG A 210 -27.71 13.40 13.26
C ARG A 210 -27.34 12.98 11.83
N LYS A 211 -26.43 13.70 11.19
CA LYS A 211 -25.90 13.29 9.87
C LYS A 211 -25.03 12.04 10.03
N VAL A 212 -24.96 11.25 8.96
CA VAL A 212 -24.05 10.11 8.87
C VAL A 212 -23.07 10.35 7.73
N PHE A 213 -21.78 10.25 8.01
CA PHE A 213 -20.72 10.27 7.02
C PHE A 213 -20.17 8.86 6.85
N LEU A 214 -20.37 8.27 5.68
CA LEU A 214 -19.77 6.99 5.31
C LEU A 214 -18.49 7.24 4.53
N VAL A 215 -17.35 6.93 5.16
CA VAL A 215 -16.04 6.87 4.51
C VAL A 215 -15.86 5.45 3.99
N TYR A 216 -16.00 5.27 2.68
CA TYR A 216 -15.96 3.93 2.10
C TYR A 216 -15.15 3.78 0.82
N SER A 217 -14.78 2.55 0.52
CA SER A 217 -14.02 2.20 -0.66
C SER A 217 -14.57 0.95 -1.32
N THR A 218 -14.56 0.95 -2.65
CA THR A 218 -15.00 -0.17 -3.50
C THR A 218 -13.82 -0.98 -4.05
N THR A 219 -12.58 -0.62 -3.72
CA THR A 219 -11.37 -1.21 -4.30
C THR A 219 -10.72 -2.29 -3.42
N TYR A 220 -11.12 -2.36 -2.15
CA TYR A 220 -10.59 -3.37 -1.23
C TYR A 220 -11.17 -4.74 -1.58
N SER A 221 -10.30 -5.68 -1.97
CA SER A 221 -10.72 -7.01 -2.44
C SER A 221 -11.66 -7.77 -1.48
N THR A 222 -11.52 -7.58 -0.17
CA THR A 222 -12.36 -8.20 0.86
C THR A 222 -13.69 -7.49 1.09
N HIS A 223 -13.87 -6.27 0.58
CA HIS A 223 -15.02 -5.39 0.87
C HIS A 223 -15.66 -4.76 -0.38
N LYS A 224 -15.19 -5.12 -1.57
CA LYS A 224 -15.65 -4.61 -2.86
C LYS A 224 -17.16 -4.75 -3.08
N GLU A 225 -17.80 -5.70 -2.43
CA GLU A 225 -19.25 -5.97 -2.47
C GLU A 225 -19.92 -5.48 -1.18
N THR A 226 -19.33 -5.79 -0.02
CA THR A 226 -19.84 -5.48 1.32
C THR A 226 -20.01 -3.98 1.59
N CYS A 227 -19.04 -3.12 1.25
CA CYS A 227 -19.17 -1.69 1.54
C CYS A 227 -20.22 -0.99 0.68
N PRO A 228 -20.37 -1.34 -0.62
CA PRO A 228 -21.57 -0.98 -1.38
C PRO A 228 -22.88 -1.45 -0.76
N GLU A 229 -22.93 -2.65 -0.17
CA GLU A 229 -24.13 -3.14 0.53
C GLU A 229 -24.44 -2.31 1.78
N VAL A 230 -23.43 -1.90 2.55
CA VAL A 230 -23.59 -0.95 3.68
C VAL A 230 -24.11 0.40 3.18
N PHE A 231 -23.53 0.94 2.11
CA PHE A 231 -24.02 2.17 1.47
C PHE A 231 -25.50 2.05 1.09
N ASN A 232 -25.88 0.94 0.45
CA ASN A 232 -27.27 0.71 0.02
C ASN A 232 -28.22 0.56 1.20
N ALA A 233 -27.79 -0.10 2.28
CA ALA A 233 -28.60 -0.29 3.48
C ALA A 233 -28.93 1.05 4.19
N ILE A 234 -27.96 1.97 4.24
CA ILE A 234 -28.20 3.33 4.77
C ILE A 234 -29.01 4.16 3.76
N GLY A 235 -28.67 4.06 2.48
CA GLY A 235 -29.29 4.78 1.36
C GLY A 235 -30.74 4.43 1.09
N ALA A 236 -31.20 3.25 1.55
CA ALA A 236 -32.61 2.86 1.50
C ALA A 236 -33.50 3.75 2.38
N GLU A 237 -32.92 4.34 3.45
CA GLU A 237 -33.64 5.19 4.38
C GLU A 237 -33.23 6.65 4.27
N ARG A 238 -31.98 6.99 3.96
CA ARG A 238 -31.53 8.39 3.89
C ARG A 238 -30.98 8.70 2.51
N LEU A 239 -31.27 9.89 1.99
CA LEU A 239 -30.75 10.30 0.70
C LEU A 239 -29.22 10.48 0.78
N PRO A 240 -28.44 9.80 -0.08
CA PRO A 240 -27.00 9.98 -0.13
C PRO A 240 -26.62 11.25 -0.88
N GLU A 241 -25.64 11.98 -0.35
CA GLU A 241 -24.92 13.04 -1.04
C GLU A 241 -23.44 12.70 -1.06
N GLN A 242 -22.88 12.52 -2.26
CA GLN A 242 -21.47 12.18 -2.42
C GLN A 242 -20.62 13.45 -2.32
N LEU A 243 -19.78 13.55 -1.28
CA LEU A 243 -18.94 14.73 -1.01
C LEU A 243 -17.59 14.66 -1.72
N THR A 244 -17.02 13.47 -1.90
CA THR A 244 -15.72 13.30 -2.55
C THR A 244 -15.76 12.24 -3.65
N GLN A 245 -14.79 12.27 -4.56
CA GLN A 245 -14.56 11.20 -5.53
C GLN A 245 -13.45 10.27 -5.02
N LEU A 246 -13.50 9.01 -5.45
CA LEU A 246 -12.49 8.01 -5.14
C LEU A 246 -11.13 8.49 -5.67
N GLY A 247 -10.13 8.61 -4.78
CA GLY A 247 -8.79 9.04 -5.15
C GLY A 247 -7.98 7.94 -5.86
N GLY A 248 -6.82 8.32 -6.38
CA GLY A 248 -5.84 7.41 -6.99
C GLY A 248 -4.74 6.91 -6.04
N GLY A 249 -4.86 7.22 -4.74
CA GLY A 249 -3.86 6.88 -3.71
C GLY A 249 -3.85 5.40 -3.33
N GLY A 250 -2.95 5.04 -2.40
CA GLY A 250 -2.80 3.66 -1.92
C GLY A 250 -3.98 3.14 -1.10
N GLU A 251 -4.63 4.02 -0.34
CA GLU A 251 -5.89 3.77 0.39
C GLU A 251 -6.98 4.71 -0.13
N PRO A 252 -7.56 4.41 -1.31
CA PRO A 252 -8.53 5.30 -1.93
C PRO A 252 -9.87 5.20 -1.21
N ALA A 253 -10.53 6.33 -0.98
CA ALA A 253 -11.80 6.41 -0.29
C ALA A 253 -12.70 7.51 -0.86
N THR A 254 -14.00 7.30 -0.70
CA THR A 254 -15.07 8.23 -1.00
C THR A 254 -15.81 8.56 0.30
N VAL A 255 -16.24 9.81 0.45
CA VAL A 255 -17.13 10.24 1.53
C VAL A 255 -18.52 10.47 0.97
N VAL A 256 -19.51 9.86 1.60
CA VAL A 256 -20.93 10.09 1.35
C VAL A 256 -21.58 10.55 2.64
N MET A 257 -22.32 11.65 2.57
CA MET A 257 -23.17 12.13 3.64
C MET A 257 -24.60 11.60 3.46
N PHE A 258 -25.25 11.27 4.57
CA PHE A 258 -26.66 10.90 4.62
C PHE A 258 -27.38 11.81 5.62
N THR A 259 -28.33 12.60 5.12
CA THR A 259 -29.09 13.54 5.94
C THR A 259 -30.30 12.85 6.60
N PRO A 260 -30.69 13.28 7.82
CA PRO A 260 -31.92 12.80 8.46
C PRO A 260 -33.15 13.10 7.58
N LYS A 261 -34.19 12.25 7.65
CA LYS A 261 -35.50 12.59 7.07
C LYS A 261 -36.07 13.79 7.84
N SER A 262 -36.50 14.81 7.10
CA SER A 262 -37.27 15.96 7.63
C SER A 262 -38.63 15.56 8.17
#